data_AF-A0A2A5VAS3-F1
#
_entry.id   AF-A0A2A5VAS3-F1
#
_cell.length_a   1.000
_cell.length_b   1.000
_cell.length_c   1.000
_cell.angle_alpha   90.00
_cell.angle_beta   90.00
_cell.angle_gamma   90.00
#
_symmetry.space_group_name_H-M   'P 1'
#
loop_
_entity.id
_entity.type
_entity.pdbx_description
1 polymer ?
#
loop_
_entity_poly.entity_id
_entity_poly.type
_entity_poly.pdbx_seq_one_letter_code
_entity_poly.pdbx_strand_id
1 'polypeptide(L)'
;MDNAVPSLHIGLPISLLILNRLHCRSQGIDIREWRHREFDLFVMVNVVIYTFSIQYLGIHWIVDILPGIALAIVCASFCHAVQPVVRSTSLRDWRKLLPDRSQSIFAAVCVLLFSGVLVIGAIDGPGVDEDVPNYRFGVGDVNVETVEVHSLWDPVTVEVSNVGDSTVEVIIIKRKFVEPHAQQGTFDWDAILEDGTPDVVVLFPTGYPDRSNSTEFEVMPESLFDVHLILMRVHAQQDQHNTNTDPSAIGELRITPHYVDDELMWSAFLASLPSFIIFGIAIEGLMYRLKQIESDDISDINS
;
A
#
# COMPACT_ATOMS: atom_id res chain seq x y z
N MET A 1 9.83 5.17 -4.96
CA MET A 1 8.54 4.76 -5.55
C MET A 1 8.15 3.47 -4.89
N ASP A 2 7.26 3.56 -3.92
CA ASP A 2 6.76 2.41 -3.17
C ASP A 2 5.84 1.60 -4.08
N ASN A 3 6.28 0.40 -4.45
CA ASN A 3 5.48 -0.53 -5.21
C ASN A 3 4.46 -1.15 -4.26
N ALA A 4 3.20 -0.75 -4.37
CA ALA A 4 2.11 -1.29 -3.56
C ALA A 4 1.83 -2.76 -3.94
N VAL A 5 2.47 -3.70 -3.25
CA VAL A 5 2.13 -5.13 -3.34
C VAL A 5 0.84 -5.36 -2.53
N PRO A 6 -0.20 -6.04 -3.05
CA PRO A 6 -0.31 -6.72 -4.35
C PRO A 6 -0.95 -5.89 -5.47
N SER A 7 -0.66 -6.25 -6.73
CA SER A 7 -1.27 -5.62 -7.91
C SER A 7 -2.77 -5.95 -8.06
N LEU A 8 -3.62 -5.18 -7.38
CA LEU A 8 -5.07 -5.35 -7.37
C LEU A 8 -5.72 -5.11 -8.75
N HIS A 9 -5.13 -4.25 -9.57
CA HIS A 9 -5.54 -3.96 -10.94
C HIS A 9 -5.57 -5.21 -11.84
N ILE A 10 -4.71 -6.19 -11.55
CA ILE A 10 -4.64 -7.47 -12.26
C ILE A 10 -5.45 -8.53 -11.49
N GLY A 11 -5.35 -8.54 -10.15
CA GLY A 11 -6.05 -9.50 -9.31
C GLY A 11 -7.57 -9.47 -9.47
N LEU A 12 -8.19 -8.28 -9.51
CA LEU A 12 -9.64 -8.14 -9.67
C LEU A 12 -10.18 -8.78 -10.96
N PRO A 13 -9.74 -8.39 -12.18
CA PRO A 13 -10.27 -8.99 -13.40
C PRO A 13 -9.93 -10.48 -13.53
N ILE A 14 -8.77 -10.93 -13.02
CA ILE A 14 -8.45 -12.36 -12.95
C ILE A 14 -9.42 -13.11 -12.03
N SER A 15 -9.78 -12.54 -10.88
CA SER A 15 -10.73 -13.18 -9.95
C SER A 15 -12.09 -13.41 -10.62
N LEU A 16 -12.52 -12.48 -11.47
CA LEU A 16 -13.75 -12.58 -12.23
C LEU A 16 -13.67 -13.68 -13.30
N LEU A 17 -12.56 -13.81 -14.02
CA LEU A 17 -12.33 -14.90 -14.98
C LEU A 17 -12.36 -16.27 -14.28
N ILE A 18 -11.70 -16.39 -13.13
CA ILE A 18 -11.70 -17.62 -12.34
C ILE A 18 -13.13 -17.95 -11.91
N LEU A 19 -13.87 -16.96 -11.40
CA LEU A 19 -15.25 -17.15 -10.95
C LEU A 19 -16.17 -17.60 -12.09
N ASN A 20 -16.09 -16.96 -13.27
CA ASN A 20 -16.87 -17.34 -14.45
C ASN A 20 -16.61 -18.79 -14.86
N ARG A 21 -15.34 -19.20 -14.88
CA ARG A 21 -14.93 -20.56 -15.24
C ARG A 21 -15.37 -21.60 -14.22
N LEU A 22 -15.24 -21.29 -12.92
CA LEU A 22 -15.77 -22.15 -11.85
C LEU A 22 -17.29 -22.29 -11.94
N HIS A 23 -18.00 -21.20 -12.25
CA HIS A 23 -19.44 -21.22 -12.45
C HIS A 23 -19.87 -22.10 -13.64
N CYS A 24 -19.22 -21.96 -14.79
CA CYS A 24 -19.53 -22.81 -15.95
C CYS A 24 -19.22 -24.28 -15.66
N ARG A 25 -18.08 -24.55 -15.02
CA ARG A 25 -17.67 -25.92 -14.64
C ARG A 25 -18.66 -26.56 -13.67
N SER A 26 -19.15 -25.82 -12.67
CA SER A 26 -20.14 -26.35 -11.71
C SER A 26 -21.51 -26.62 -12.35
N GLN A 27 -21.83 -25.97 -13.47
CA GLN A 27 -23.05 -26.24 -14.25
C GLN A 27 -22.84 -27.29 -15.36
N GLY A 28 -21.62 -27.79 -15.56
CA GLY A 28 -21.29 -28.71 -16.65
C GLY A 28 -21.37 -28.07 -18.04
N ILE A 29 -21.29 -26.74 -18.13
CA ILE A 29 -21.38 -25.98 -19.38
C ILE A 29 -19.97 -25.69 -19.87
N ASP A 30 -19.69 -25.94 -21.16
CA ASP A 30 -18.45 -25.47 -21.79
C ASP A 30 -18.48 -23.94 -21.86
N ILE A 31 -17.37 -23.29 -21.49
CA ILE A 31 -17.22 -21.83 -21.57
C ILE A 31 -17.52 -21.28 -22.98
N ARG A 32 -17.34 -22.12 -24.02
CA ARG A 32 -17.64 -21.79 -25.43
C ARG A 32 -19.12 -21.67 -25.71
N GLU A 33 -19.95 -22.36 -24.95
CA GLU A 33 -21.41 -22.39 -25.05
C GLU A 33 -22.08 -21.45 -24.04
N TRP A 34 -21.30 -20.89 -23.12
CA TRP A 34 -21.82 -19.96 -22.14
C TRP A 34 -22.36 -18.69 -22.79
N ARG A 35 -23.59 -18.30 -22.41
CA ARG A 35 -24.28 -17.10 -22.93
C ARG A 35 -23.42 -15.84 -22.87
N HIS A 36 -22.56 -15.75 -21.86
CA HIS A 36 -21.72 -14.58 -21.59
C HIS A 36 -20.26 -14.79 -22.00
N ARG A 37 -19.98 -15.71 -22.93
CA ARG A 37 -18.61 -15.94 -23.44
C ARG A 37 -17.93 -14.67 -23.95
N GLU A 38 -18.67 -13.79 -24.62
CA GLU A 38 -18.12 -12.52 -25.11
C GLU A 38 -17.64 -11.62 -23.97
N PHE A 39 -18.32 -11.67 -22.82
CA PHE A 39 -17.89 -11.00 -21.61
C PHE A 39 -16.61 -11.61 -21.02
N ASP A 40 -16.51 -12.95 -20.94
CA ASP A 40 -15.27 -13.62 -20.50
C ASP A 40 -14.07 -13.26 -21.40
N LEU A 41 -14.29 -13.24 -22.72
CA LEU A 41 -13.28 -12.83 -23.69
C LEU A 41 -12.88 -11.36 -23.53
N PHE A 42 -13.86 -10.46 -23.34
CA PHE A 42 -13.60 -9.05 -23.09
C PHE A 42 -12.72 -8.86 -21.84
N VAL A 43 -13.05 -9.53 -20.73
CA VAL A 43 -12.27 -9.47 -19.49
C VAL A 43 -10.87 -10.05 -19.72
N MET A 44 -10.72 -11.14 -20.47
CA MET A 44 -9.41 -11.72 -20.81
C MET A 44 -8.52 -10.75 -21.58
N VAL A 45 -9.06 -10.09 -22.61
CA VAL A 45 -8.32 -9.08 -23.37
C VAL A 45 -7.98 -7.88 -22.48
N ASN A 46 -8.90 -7.48 -21.61
CA ASN A 46 -8.69 -6.40 -20.67
C ASN A 46 -7.55 -6.70 -19.67
N VAL A 47 -7.44 -7.94 -19.17
CA VAL A 47 -6.29 -8.36 -18.34
C VAL A 47 -4.98 -8.17 -19.09
N VAL A 48 -4.90 -8.60 -20.36
CA VAL A 48 -3.67 -8.45 -21.16
C VAL A 48 -3.27 -6.99 -21.34
N ILE A 49 -4.25 -6.12 -21.65
CA ILE A 49 -4.01 -4.68 -21.80
C ILE A 49 -3.55 -4.06 -20.48
N TYR A 50 -4.22 -4.39 -19.36
CA TYR A 50 -3.83 -3.85 -18.06
C TYR A 50 -2.46 -4.33 -17.60
N THR A 51 -2.13 -5.61 -17.80
CA THR A 51 -0.79 -6.12 -17.50
C THR A 51 0.27 -5.39 -18.32
N PHE A 52 0.02 -5.13 -19.61
CA PHE A 52 0.93 -4.34 -20.43
C PHE A 52 1.07 -2.90 -19.92
N SER A 53 -0.06 -2.21 -19.69
CA SER A 53 -0.05 -0.82 -19.23
C SER A 53 0.67 -0.66 -17.88
N ILE A 54 0.39 -1.52 -16.92
CA ILE A 54 1.01 -1.47 -15.59
C ILE A 54 2.53 -1.66 -15.68
N GLN A 55 2.97 -2.62 -16.49
CA GLN A 55 4.40 -2.87 -16.68
C GLN A 55 5.07 -1.75 -17.47
N TYR A 56 4.37 -1.18 -18.46
CA TYR A 56 4.86 -0.09 -19.29
C TYR A 56 5.02 1.22 -18.51
N LEU A 57 4.06 1.55 -17.65
CA LEU A 57 4.15 2.73 -16.77
C LEU A 57 5.14 2.51 -15.61
N GLY A 58 5.67 1.30 -15.41
CA GLY A 58 6.59 0.99 -14.33
C GLY A 58 5.95 1.00 -12.94
N ILE A 59 4.63 0.79 -12.85
CA ILE A 59 3.86 0.86 -11.59
C ILE A 59 4.11 -0.37 -10.71
N HIS A 60 4.25 -1.55 -11.32
CA HIS A 60 4.50 -2.80 -10.61
C HIS A 60 5.65 -3.58 -11.23
N TRP A 61 6.36 -4.32 -10.40
CA TRP A 61 7.25 -5.38 -10.85
C TRP A 61 6.45 -6.64 -11.18
N ILE A 62 7.01 -7.47 -12.07
CA ILE A 62 6.39 -8.76 -12.45
C ILE A 62 6.10 -9.65 -11.22
N VAL A 63 6.91 -9.53 -10.17
CA VAL A 63 6.76 -10.28 -8.92
C VAL A 63 5.49 -9.86 -8.16
N ASP A 64 5.07 -8.61 -8.26
CA ASP A 64 3.88 -8.06 -7.58
C ASP A 64 2.56 -8.63 -8.13
N ILE A 65 2.61 -9.22 -9.33
CA ILE A 65 1.48 -9.89 -9.96
C ILE A 65 1.13 -11.20 -9.25
N LEU A 66 2.14 -11.93 -8.75
CA LEU A 66 1.96 -13.22 -8.11
C LEU A 66 1.04 -13.17 -6.87
N PRO A 67 1.26 -12.29 -5.88
CA PRO A 67 0.34 -12.18 -4.74
C PRO A 67 -1.04 -11.65 -5.18
N GLY A 68 -1.13 -10.86 -6.25
CA GLY A 68 -2.40 -10.44 -6.85
C GLY A 68 -3.21 -11.62 -7.40
N ILE A 69 -2.55 -12.56 -8.10
CA ILE A 69 -3.18 -13.81 -8.59
C ILE A 69 -3.59 -14.71 -7.42
N ALA A 70 -2.74 -14.84 -6.40
CA ALA A 70 -3.08 -15.63 -5.22
C ALA A 70 -4.35 -15.11 -4.53
N LEU A 71 -4.44 -13.78 -4.34
CA LEU A 71 -5.64 -13.14 -3.80
C LEU A 71 -6.86 -13.36 -4.70
N ALA A 72 -6.68 -13.28 -6.02
CA ALA A 72 -7.75 -13.54 -6.99
C ALA A 72 -8.33 -14.96 -6.86
N ILE A 73 -7.48 -15.97 -6.67
CA ILE A 73 -7.90 -17.36 -6.46
C ILE A 73 -8.71 -17.50 -5.17
N VAL A 74 -8.23 -16.90 -4.07
CA VAL A 74 -8.91 -16.92 -2.76
C VAL A 74 -10.28 -16.27 -2.87
N CYS A 75 -10.35 -15.05 -3.39
CA CYS A 75 -11.60 -14.31 -3.55
C CYS A 75 -12.60 -15.05 -4.45
N ALA A 76 -12.17 -15.55 -5.60
CA ALA A 76 -13.03 -16.30 -6.51
C ALA A 76 -13.55 -17.60 -5.87
N SER A 77 -12.68 -18.32 -5.16
CA SER A 77 -13.03 -19.57 -4.47
C SER A 77 -14.03 -19.34 -3.34
N PHE A 78 -13.82 -18.27 -2.57
CA PHE A 78 -14.75 -17.86 -1.51
C PHE A 78 -16.10 -17.48 -2.08
N CYS A 79 -16.14 -16.58 -3.08
CA CYS A 79 -17.37 -16.16 -3.72
C CYS A 79 -18.13 -17.35 -4.33
N HIS A 80 -17.44 -18.25 -5.03
CA HIS A 80 -18.05 -19.44 -5.60
C HIS A 80 -18.67 -20.36 -4.54
N ALA A 81 -18.05 -20.47 -3.36
CA ALA A 81 -18.56 -21.31 -2.27
C ALA A 81 -19.72 -20.65 -1.52
N VAL A 82 -19.60 -19.36 -1.19
CA VAL A 82 -20.53 -18.65 -0.31
C VAL A 82 -21.75 -18.11 -1.04
N GLN A 83 -21.58 -17.56 -2.24
CA GLN A 83 -22.67 -16.91 -2.98
C GLN A 83 -23.90 -17.82 -3.19
N PRO A 84 -23.77 -19.12 -3.59
CA PRO A 84 -24.92 -19.99 -3.76
C PRO A 84 -25.65 -20.29 -2.43
N VAL A 85 -24.90 -20.45 -1.35
CA VAL A 85 -25.45 -20.70 -0.01
C VAL A 85 -26.22 -19.47 0.47
N VAL A 86 -25.65 -18.28 0.35
CA VAL A 86 -26.33 -17.02 0.71
C VAL A 86 -27.61 -16.83 -0.10
N ARG A 87 -27.58 -17.12 -1.41
CA ARG A 87 -28.76 -16.98 -2.28
C ARG A 87 -29.87 -17.98 -1.97
N SER A 88 -29.54 -19.18 -1.50
CA SER A 88 -30.52 -20.24 -1.20
C SER A 88 -30.97 -20.25 0.26
N THR A 89 -30.26 -19.57 1.16
CA THR A 89 -30.53 -19.57 2.59
C THR A 89 -31.52 -18.45 2.94
N SER A 90 -32.70 -18.84 3.45
CA SER A 90 -33.61 -17.89 4.12
C SER A 90 -32.94 -17.35 5.39
N LEU A 91 -33.21 -16.09 5.76
CA LEU A 91 -32.70 -15.41 6.97
C LEU A 91 -32.96 -16.16 8.30
N ARG A 92 -33.61 -17.32 8.30
CA ARG A 92 -33.84 -18.17 9.47
C ARG A 92 -32.80 -19.30 9.62
N ASP A 93 -32.06 -19.62 8.55
CA ASP A 93 -31.18 -20.80 8.43
C ASP A 93 -29.67 -20.44 8.36
N TRP A 94 -29.25 -19.31 8.95
CA TRP A 94 -27.86 -18.81 8.91
C TRP A 94 -26.79 -19.80 9.39
N ARG A 95 -27.18 -20.82 10.18
CA ARG A 95 -26.25 -21.87 10.63
C ARG A 95 -25.60 -22.63 9.47
N LYS A 96 -26.21 -22.65 8.28
CA LYS A 96 -25.64 -23.26 7.07
C LYS A 96 -24.51 -22.44 6.44
N LEU A 97 -24.33 -21.17 6.86
CA LEU A 97 -23.21 -20.32 6.46
C LEU A 97 -21.99 -20.49 7.36
N LEU A 98 -22.13 -21.21 8.49
CA LEU A 98 -21.01 -21.43 9.40
C LEU A 98 -20.03 -22.45 8.77
N PRO A 99 -18.72 -22.20 8.91
CA PRO A 99 -17.70 -23.10 8.40
C PRO A 99 -17.72 -24.46 9.12
N ASP A 100 -17.29 -25.49 8.40
CA ASP A 100 -17.10 -26.82 8.98
C ASP A 100 -15.97 -26.83 10.02
N ARG A 101 -15.86 -27.93 10.79
CA ARG A 101 -14.83 -28.06 11.83
C ARG A 101 -13.41 -27.95 11.27
N SER A 102 -13.13 -28.55 10.11
CA SER A 102 -11.81 -28.45 9.46
C SER A 102 -11.52 -27.01 9.00
N GLN A 103 -12.49 -26.37 8.35
CA GLN A 103 -12.39 -24.97 7.91
C GLN A 103 -12.20 -24.02 9.09
N SER A 104 -12.87 -24.26 10.23
CA SER A 104 -12.73 -23.47 11.45
C SER A 104 -11.33 -23.63 12.07
N ILE A 105 -10.79 -24.85 12.13
CA ILE A 105 -9.45 -25.12 12.63
C ILE A 105 -8.41 -24.44 11.72
N PHE A 106 -8.54 -24.60 10.41
CA PHE A 106 -7.61 -23.99 9.45
C PHE A 106 -7.69 -22.46 9.49
N ALA A 107 -8.89 -21.88 9.59
CA ALA A 107 -9.07 -20.44 9.80
C ALA A 107 -8.40 -19.94 11.08
N ALA A 108 -8.49 -20.67 12.19
CA ALA A 108 -7.80 -20.32 13.43
C ALA A 108 -6.27 -20.34 13.26
N VAL A 109 -5.72 -21.32 12.52
CA VAL A 109 -4.29 -21.36 12.19
C VAL A 109 -3.89 -20.16 11.33
N CYS A 110 -4.67 -19.81 10.30
CA CYS A 110 -4.42 -18.64 9.47
C CYS A 110 -4.46 -17.33 10.26
N VAL A 111 -5.43 -17.18 11.17
CA VAL A 111 -5.48 -16.02 12.07
C VAL A 111 -4.21 -15.93 12.89
N LEU A 112 -3.80 -17.01 13.57
CA LEU A 112 -2.58 -16.99 14.38
C LEU A 112 -1.33 -16.66 13.55
N LEU A 113 -1.21 -17.25 12.37
CA LEU A 113 -0.06 -17.04 11.48
C LEU A 113 -0.02 -15.60 10.98
N PHE A 114 -1.09 -15.11 10.36
CA PHE A 114 -1.11 -13.77 9.76
C PHE A 114 -1.10 -12.66 10.81
N SER A 115 -1.79 -12.85 11.94
CA SER A 115 -1.66 -11.93 13.08
C SER A 115 -0.23 -11.88 13.60
N GLY A 116 0.46 -13.02 13.69
CA GLY A 116 1.87 -13.06 14.08
C GLY A 116 2.77 -12.28 13.12
N VAL A 117 2.60 -12.50 11.81
CA VAL A 117 3.34 -11.76 10.77
C VAL A 117 3.05 -10.27 10.82
N LEU A 118 1.79 -9.86 11.01
CA LEU A 118 1.43 -8.45 11.14
C LEU A 118 2.08 -7.80 12.37
N VAL A 119 2.05 -8.46 13.52
CA VAL A 119 2.65 -7.90 14.75
C VAL A 119 4.16 -7.77 14.60
N ILE A 120 4.84 -8.77 14.03
CA ILE A 120 6.28 -8.69 13.75
C ILE A 120 6.56 -7.53 12.78
N GLY A 121 5.79 -7.41 11.70
CA GLY A 121 5.94 -6.31 10.75
C GLY A 121 5.61 -4.93 11.33
N ALA A 122 4.74 -4.84 12.33
CA ALA A 122 4.43 -3.58 12.99
C ALA A 122 5.53 -3.15 13.98
N ILE A 123 6.30 -4.08 14.54
CA ILE A 123 7.36 -3.82 15.52
C ILE A 123 8.73 -3.66 14.85
N ASP A 124 9.05 -4.54 13.91
CA ASP A 124 10.38 -4.63 13.27
C ASP A 124 10.29 -4.43 11.75
N GLY A 125 9.22 -3.80 11.27
CA GLY A 125 9.01 -3.55 9.85
C GLY A 125 10.00 -2.54 9.27
N PRO A 126 10.27 -2.60 7.94
CA PRO A 126 10.92 -1.51 7.24
C PRO A 126 10.17 -0.19 7.49
N GLY A 127 10.89 0.84 7.90
CA GLY A 127 10.31 2.14 8.22
C GLY A 127 9.89 2.31 9.69
N VAL A 128 10.01 1.31 10.56
CA VAL A 128 9.77 1.48 12.01
C VAL A 128 10.99 2.05 12.73
N ASP A 129 12.20 1.77 12.24
CA ASP A 129 13.45 2.29 12.79
C ASP A 129 13.54 3.82 12.58
N GLU A 130 13.63 4.57 13.70
CA GLU A 130 13.73 6.03 13.73
C GLU A 130 15.09 6.53 13.22
N ASP A 131 16.13 5.70 13.34
CA ASP A 131 17.50 6.05 12.91
C ASP A 131 17.70 5.82 11.39
N VAL A 132 16.74 5.18 10.72
CA VAL A 132 16.81 4.90 9.28
C VAL A 132 16.05 5.97 8.48
N PRO A 133 16.69 6.61 7.49
CA PRO A 133 16.02 7.62 6.68
C PRO A 133 14.89 7.04 5.84
N ASN A 134 13.76 7.75 5.80
CA ASN A 134 12.69 7.49 4.83
C ASN A 134 12.81 8.40 3.59
N TYR A 135 13.63 9.46 3.65
CA TYR A 135 13.95 10.32 2.51
C TYR A 135 15.46 10.39 2.27
N ARG A 136 15.84 10.26 0.99
CA ARG A 136 17.22 10.44 0.50
C ARG A 136 17.22 11.31 -0.75
N PHE A 137 18.08 12.31 -0.80
CA PHE A 137 18.19 13.24 -1.93
C PHE A 137 19.61 13.76 -2.12
N GLY A 138 19.97 14.07 -3.37
CA GLY A 138 21.29 14.59 -3.73
C GLY A 138 21.38 16.10 -3.69
N VAL A 139 22.59 16.61 -3.93
CA VAL A 139 22.83 18.06 -4.10
C VAL A 139 22.14 18.56 -5.38
N GLY A 140 21.39 19.65 -5.25
CA GLY A 140 20.64 20.27 -6.34
C GLY A 140 19.23 19.71 -6.53
N ASP A 141 18.89 18.62 -5.85
CA ASP A 141 17.54 18.09 -5.82
C ASP A 141 16.72 18.79 -4.72
N VAL A 142 15.46 19.10 -5.04
CA VAL A 142 14.45 19.49 -4.05
C VAL A 142 13.45 18.35 -3.98
N ASN A 143 13.40 17.68 -2.84
CA ASN A 143 12.43 16.63 -2.58
C ASN A 143 11.18 17.23 -1.92
N VAL A 144 10.06 16.52 -2.07
CA VAL A 144 8.76 16.94 -1.55
C VAL A 144 8.10 15.80 -0.80
N GLU A 145 7.59 16.11 0.38
CA GLU A 145 6.65 15.28 1.11
C GLU A 145 5.32 16.03 1.26
N THR A 146 4.21 15.30 1.24
CA THR A 146 2.87 15.87 1.42
C THR A 146 2.36 15.61 2.83
N VAL A 147 1.90 16.65 3.52
CA VAL A 147 1.18 16.48 4.79
C VAL A 147 -0.28 16.16 4.46
N GLU A 148 -0.67 14.90 4.68
CA GLU A 148 -2.05 14.47 4.45
C GLU A 148 -3.01 15.06 5.49
N VAL A 149 -4.23 15.38 5.05
CA VAL A 149 -5.28 15.93 5.91
C VAL A 149 -6.17 14.78 6.41
N HIS A 150 -6.04 14.42 7.69
CA HIS A 150 -6.85 13.36 8.33
C HIS A 150 -8.00 13.91 9.19
N SER A 151 -7.82 15.07 9.82
CA SER A 151 -8.83 15.76 10.62
C SER A 151 -8.87 17.24 10.27
N LEU A 152 -10.04 17.87 10.40
CA LEU A 152 -10.21 19.33 10.35
C LEU A 152 -10.30 19.94 11.75
N TRP A 153 -10.25 19.09 12.78
CA TRP A 153 -10.44 19.47 14.18
C TRP A 153 -9.17 19.31 15.00
N ASP A 154 -8.24 18.53 14.49
CA ASP A 154 -6.99 18.23 15.14
C ASP A 154 -5.81 18.55 14.22
N PRO A 155 -4.75 19.19 14.76
CA PRO A 155 -3.56 19.48 13.98
C PRO A 155 -2.79 18.20 13.69
N VAL A 156 -2.08 18.22 12.56
CA VAL A 156 -1.06 17.21 12.24
C VAL A 156 0.27 17.74 12.75
N THR A 157 0.93 16.97 13.60
CA THR A 157 2.27 17.30 14.09
C THR A 157 3.27 16.55 13.23
N VAL A 158 4.26 17.21 12.63
CA VAL A 158 5.25 16.56 11.79
C VAL A 158 6.63 16.74 12.39
N GLU A 159 7.24 15.64 12.81
CA GLU A 159 8.63 15.60 13.25
C GLU A 159 9.53 15.38 12.04
N VAL A 160 10.56 16.22 11.90
CA VAL A 160 11.58 16.09 10.88
C VAL A 160 12.95 16.02 11.55
N SER A 161 13.65 14.92 11.37
CA SER A 161 14.98 14.69 11.93
C SER A 161 16.02 14.36 10.85
N ASN A 162 17.20 14.96 11.00
CA ASN A 162 18.36 14.68 10.19
C ASN A 162 19.12 13.49 10.76
N VAL A 163 19.07 12.39 10.03
CA VAL A 163 19.74 11.11 10.37
C VAL A 163 21.00 10.89 9.54
N GLY A 164 21.33 11.81 8.63
CA GLY A 164 22.51 11.74 7.77
C GLY A 164 23.68 12.61 8.23
N ASP A 165 24.73 12.58 7.42
CA ASP A 165 25.98 13.32 7.65
C ASP A 165 25.99 14.73 7.02
N SER A 166 25.02 15.05 6.17
CA SER A 166 24.94 16.34 5.47
C SER A 166 23.98 17.30 6.17
N THR A 167 24.27 18.60 6.15
CA THR A 167 23.31 19.62 6.59
C THR A 167 22.20 19.77 5.56
N VAL A 168 20.95 19.88 6.01
CA VAL A 168 19.77 19.96 5.14
C VAL A 168 18.88 21.14 5.52
N GLU A 169 18.17 21.67 4.53
CA GLU A 169 17.17 22.72 4.70
C GLU A 169 15.78 22.12 4.50
N VAL A 170 14.86 22.50 5.37
CA VAL A 170 13.47 22.05 5.35
C VAL A 170 12.54 23.25 5.49
N ILE A 171 11.50 23.29 4.68
CA ILE A 171 10.40 24.26 4.78
C ILE A 171 9.06 23.54 4.75
N ILE A 172 8.09 24.11 5.48
CA ILE A 172 6.69 23.72 5.37
C ILE A 172 5.88 24.86 4.74
N ILE A 173 5.13 24.56 3.68
CA ILE A 173 4.48 25.58 2.87
C ILE A 173 3.20 25.05 2.21
N LYS A 174 2.18 25.91 2.05
CA LYS A 174 0.95 25.54 1.33
C LYS A 174 1.23 25.32 -0.15
N ARG A 175 0.66 24.25 -0.73
CA ARG A 175 0.84 23.83 -2.14
C ARG A 175 0.66 24.97 -3.15
N LYS A 176 -0.27 25.88 -2.91
CA LYS A 176 -0.59 27.01 -3.81
C LYS A 176 0.60 27.94 -4.09
N PHE A 177 1.56 28.03 -3.17
CA PHE A 177 2.76 28.85 -3.32
C PHE A 177 3.92 28.08 -3.97
N VAL A 178 3.81 26.76 -4.10
CA VAL A 178 4.84 25.90 -4.71
C VAL A 178 4.49 25.62 -6.16
N GLU A 179 3.21 25.39 -6.46
CA GLU A 179 2.71 25.00 -7.78
C GLU A 179 3.20 25.92 -8.94
N PRO A 180 3.22 27.26 -8.81
CA PRO A 180 3.70 28.13 -9.89
C PRO A 180 5.19 27.95 -10.22
N HIS A 181 5.98 27.53 -9.23
CA HIS A 181 7.44 27.44 -9.27
C HIS A 181 7.96 26.01 -9.44
N ALA A 182 7.04 25.05 -9.63
CA ALA A 182 7.34 23.65 -9.90
C ALA A 182 7.07 23.33 -11.38
N GLN A 183 8.11 23.24 -12.20
CA GLN A 183 7.98 22.96 -13.64
C GLN A 183 8.91 21.83 -14.08
N GLN A 184 8.35 20.88 -14.85
CA GLN A 184 9.10 19.79 -15.49
C GLN A 184 9.99 18.97 -14.53
N GLY A 185 9.56 18.80 -13.28
CA GLY A 185 10.31 18.06 -12.26
C GLY A 185 11.42 18.86 -11.59
N THR A 186 11.46 20.17 -11.78
CA THR A 186 12.37 21.10 -11.10
C THR A 186 11.59 22.08 -10.23
N PHE A 187 12.15 22.45 -9.08
CA PHE A 187 11.59 23.44 -8.17
C PHE A 187 12.53 24.64 -8.10
N ASP A 188 12.00 25.84 -8.36
CA ASP A 188 12.74 27.08 -8.14
C ASP A 188 12.64 27.45 -6.64
N TRP A 189 13.62 26.99 -5.86
CA TRP A 189 13.63 27.19 -4.41
C TRP A 189 13.60 28.66 -4.02
N ASP A 190 14.38 29.51 -4.70
CA ASP A 190 14.50 30.92 -4.33
C ASP A 190 13.20 31.66 -4.63
N ALA A 191 12.55 31.36 -5.76
CA ALA A 191 11.22 31.92 -6.08
C ALA A 191 10.13 31.48 -5.08
N ILE A 192 10.19 30.23 -4.58
CA ILE A 192 9.28 29.72 -3.54
C ILE A 192 9.46 30.50 -2.23
N LEU A 193 10.71 30.80 -1.86
CA LEU A 193 10.99 31.59 -0.66
C LEU A 193 10.47 33.03 -0.77
N GLU A 194 10.55 33.64 -1.95
CA GLU A 194 10.05 35.00 -2.19
C GLU A 194 8.51 35.08 -2.17
N ASP A 195 7.81 34.11 -2.77
CA ASP A 195 6.35 34.14 -2.92
C ASP A 195 5.60 33.67 -1.67
N GLY A 196 6.09 32.60 -1.03
CA GLY A 196 5.46 32.02 0.16
C GLY A 196 5.98 32.55 1.49
N THR A 197 7.18 33.15 1.51
CA THR A 197 7.92 33.55 2.72
C THR A 197 7.89 32.50 3.84
N PRO A 198 8.19 31.22 3.58
CA PRO A 198 8.19 30.19 4.62
C PRO A 198 9.41 30.35 5.53
N ASP A 199 9.28 29.89 6.78
CA ASP A 199 10.42 29.81 7.69
C ASP A 199 11.33 28.64 7.28
N VAL A 200 12.57 28.96 6.89
CA VAL A 200 13.59 27.97 6.53
C VAL A 200 14.24 27.43 7.78
N VAL A 201 14.09 26.12 8.00
CA VAL A 201 14.74 25.42 9.11
C VAL A 201 15.96 24.68 8.58
N VAL A 202 17.12 24.92 9.20
CA VAL A 202 18.37 24.24 8.87
C VAL A 202 18.64 23.17 9.92
N LEU A 203 18.72 21.91 9.48
CA LEU A 203 18.96 20.75 10.34
C LEU A 203 20.37 20.23 10.14
N PHE A 204 21.11 20.13 11.24
CA PHE A 204 22.50 19.69 11.24
C PHE A 204 22.61 18.19 11.55
N PRO A 205 23.71 17.53 11.12
CA PRO A 205 23.97 16.14 11.48
C PRO A 205 24.01 15.92 12.99
N THR A 206 23.80 14.68 13.42
CA THR A 206 23.97 14.29 14.82
C THR A 206 25.43 14.52 15.26
N GLY A 207 25.63 15.10 16.45
CA GLY A 207 26.99 15.36 17.00
C GLY A 207 27.45 16.82 17.00
N TYR A 208 26.63 17.77 16.56
CA TYR A 208 26.86 19.21 16.75
C TYR A 208 26.06 19.73 17.97
N PRO A 209 26.67 19.83 19.17
CA PRO A 209 25.95 20.01 20.45
C PRO A 209 25.18 21.33 20.59
N ASP A 210 25.49 22.33 19.76
CA ASP A 210 24.84 23.66 19.77
C ASP A 210 23.87 23.86 18.59
N ARG A 211 23.56 22.81 17.83
CA ARG A 211 22.72 22.90 16.62
C ARG A 211 21.62 21.85 16.64
N SER A 212 20.42 22.25 16.23
CA SER A 212 19.28 21.34 16.15
C SER A 212 19.47 20.37 14.98
N ASN A 213 19.30 19.08 15.26
CA ASN A 213 19.23 18.01 14.27
C ASN A 213 17.78 17.63 13.93
N SER A 214 16.80 18.07 14.73
CA SER A 214 15.38 17.87 14.46
C SER A 214 14.58 19.17 14.60
N THR A 215 13.37 19.16 14.05
CA THR A 215 12.37 20.21 14.18
C THR A 215 10.97 19.59 14.14
N GLU A 216 10.00 20.33 14.64
CA GLU A 216 8.60 19.91 14.72
C GLU A 216 7.74 21.01 14.11
N PHE A 217 6.85 20.62 13.20
CA PHE A 217 5.90 21.52 12.57
C PHE A 217 4.48 21.12 12.98
N GLU A 218 3.66 22.10 13.34
CA GLU A 218 2.23 21.89 13.60
C GLU A 218 1.42 22.48 12.45
N VAL A 219 0.60 21.64 11.80
CA VAL A 219 -0.25 22.04 10.67
C VAL A 219 -1.71 21.84 11.04
N MET A 220 -2.46 22.94 11.08
CA MET A 220 -3.92 22.91 11.20
C MET A 220 -4.56 23.14 9.82
N PRO A 221 -5.13 22.11 9.17
CA PRO A 221 -5.75 22.26 7.87
C PRO A 221 -7.07 23.04 7.98
N GLU A 222 -7.23 24.09 7.18
CA GLU A 222 -8.46 24.89 7.15
C GLU A 222 -9.58 24.21 6.33
N SER A 223 -9.22 23.27 5.45
CA SER A 223 -10.11 22.62 4.49
C SER A 223 -9.53 21.29 4.03
N LEU A 224 -10.38 20.39 3.53
CA LEU A 224 -9.96 19.12 2.90
C LEU A 224 -9.07 19.31 1.67
N PHE A 225 -9.06 20.51 1.10
CA PHE A 225 -8.21 20.86 -0.05
C PHE A 225 -6.95 21.64 0.36
N ASP A 226 -6.76 21.89 1.66
CA ASP A 226 -5.62 22.64 2.18
C ASP A 226 -4.40 21.73 2.32
N VAL A 227 -3.69 21.55 1.21
CA VAL A 227 -2.51 20.68 1.15
C VAL A 227 -1.26 21.46 1.54
N HIS A 228 -0.59 20.99 2.58
CA HIS A 228 0.74 21.47 2.97
C HIS A 228 1.82 20.53 2.42
N LEU A 229 2.91 21.11 1.98
CA LEU A 229 4.07 20.41 1.46
C LEU A 229 5.27 20.68 2.35
N ILE A 230 6.06 19.65 2.58
CA ILE A 230 7.39 19.75 3.18
C ILE A 230 8.39 19.66 2.05
N LEU A 231 9.10 20.76 1.79
CA LEU A 231 10.17 20.77 0.80
C LEU A 231 11.51 20.65 1.51
N MET A 232 12.40 19.85 0.95
CA MET A 232 13.70 19.56 1.54
C MET A 232 14.81 19.57 0.49
N ARG A 233 15.97 20.09 0.86
CA ARG A 233 17.18 20.06 0.02
C ARG A 233 18.44 20.00 0.85
N VAL A 234 19.55 19.57 0.24
CA VAL A 234 20.87 19.66 0.89
C VAL A 234 21.24 21.15 1.01
N HIS A 235 21.70 21.55 2.20
CA HIS A 235 22.15 22.92 2.42
C HIS A 235 23.39 23.20 1.57
N ALA A 236 23.30 24.19 0.68
CA ALA A 236 24.45 24.64 -0.09
C ALA A 236 25.32 25.54 0.81
N GLN A 237 26.46 25.01 1.28
CA GLN A 237 27.38 25.78 2.12
C GLN A 237 28.01 26.92 1.29
N GLN A 238 27.50 28.14 1.50
CA GLN A 238 28.07 29.37 0.96
C GLN A 238 29.16 29.89 1.90
N ASP A 239 30.31 29.23 1.92
CA ASP A 239 31.50 29.86 2.50
C ASP A 239 32.07 30.88 1.50
N GLN A 240 32.35 32.09 1.98
CA GLN A 240 32.81 33.28 1.23
C GLN A 240 34.07 33.09 0.36
N HIS A 241 34.65 31.89 0.28
CA HIS A 241 35.77 31.55 -0.58
C HIS A 241 35.66 30.19 -1.29
N ASN A 242 34.58 29.42 -1.11
CA ASN A 242 34.42 28.12 -1.77
C ASN A 242 32.95 27.72 -1.84
N THR A 243 32.37 27.69 -3.04
CA THR A 243 30.99 27.26 -3.31
C THR A 243 30.87 25.74 -3.45
N ASN A 244 31.79 24.98 -2.87
CA ASN A 244 31.87 23.54 -3.07
C ASN A 244 31.10 22.82 -1.97
N THR A 245 29.78 22.76 -2.11
CA THR A 245 29.02 21.63 -1.55
C THR A 245 29.62 20.37 -2.17
N ASP A 246 29.98 19.38 -1.36
CA ASP A 246 30.48 18.10 -1.88
C ASP A 246 29.43 17.57 -2.86
N PRO A 247 29.74 17.38 -4.17
CA PRO A 247 28.77 16.91 -5.14
C PRO A 247 28.27 15.50 -4.85
N SER A 248 28.94 14.78 -3.94
CA SER A 248 28.52 13.48 -3.42
C SER A 248 27.77 13.55 -2.09
N ALA A 249 27.49 14.75 -1.56
CA ALA A 249 26.68 14.91 -0.36
C ALA A 249 25.26 14.40 -0.61
N ILE A 250 24.78 13.62 0.35
CA ILE A 250 23.43 13.06 0.35
C ILE A 250 22.74 13.60 1.59
N GLY A 251 21.57 14.19 1.39
CA GLY A 251 20.64 14.53 2.47
C GLY A 251 19.85 13.28 2.84
N GLU A 252 19.83 12.96 4.12
CA GLU A 252 19.07 11.84 4.66
C GLU A 252 18.18 12.37 5.79
N LEU A 253 16.87 12.32 5.55
CA LEU A 253 15.87 12.82 6.49
C LEU A 253 14.95 11.68 6.91
N ARG A 254 14.51 11.78 8.16
CA ARG A 254 13.40 11.04 8.70
C ARG A 254 12.26 12.03 8.95
N ILE A 255 11.14 11.81 8.26
CA ILE A 255 9.92 12.61 8.42
C ILE A 255 8.84 11.71 8.98
N THR A 256 8.33 12.04 10.17
CA THR A 256 7.29 11.27 10.85
C THR A 256 6.08 12.18 11.09
N PRO A 257 5.00 12.05 10.30
CA PRO A 257 3.75 12.71 10.62
C PRO A 257 3.06 11.97 11.77
N HIS A 258 2.62 12.72 12.76
CA HIS A 258 1.83 12.30 13.90
C HIS A 258 0.39 12.76 13.74
N TYR A 259 -0.51 11.81 13.51
CA TYR A 259 -1.95 12.01 13.46
C TYR A 259 -2.60 11.64 14.79
N VAL A 260 -3.72 12.27 15.13
CA VAL A 260 -4.48 11.97 16.36
C VAL A 260 -4.89 10.50 16.47
N ASP A 261 -5.05 9.85 15.33
CA ASP A 261 -5.47 8.46 15.21
C ASP A 261 -4.29 7.45 15.18
N ASP A 262 -3.04 7.88 15.39
CA ASP A 262 -1.88 6.98 15.32
C ASP A 262 -1.89 5.86 16.38
N GLU A 263 -2.71 5.98 17.43
CA GLU A 263 -2.95 4.92 18.42
C GLU A 263 -3.85 3.78 17.88
N LEU A 264 -4.39 3.88 16.67
CA LEU A 264 -5.34 2.93 16.08
C LEU A 264 -4.72 1.64 15.54
N MET A 265 -3.42 1.36 15.75
CA MET A 265 -2.77 0.11 15.34
C MET A 265 -3.57 -1.14 15.74
N TRP A 266 -4.13 -1.15 16.96
CA TRP A 266 -4.96 -2.27 17.44
C TRP A 266 -6.29 -2.38 16.70
N SER A 267 -6.89 -1.25 16.33
CA SER A 267 -8.13 -1.25 15.54
C SER A 267 -7.87 -1.79 14.13
N ALA A 268 -6.75 -1.42 13.50
CA ALA A 268 -6.32 -1.94 12.21
C ALA A 268 -6.06 -3.45 12.29
N PHE A 269 -5.37 -3.90 13.34
CA PHE A 269 -5.16 -5.32 13.61
C PHE A 269 -6.48 -6.08 13.76
N LEU A 270 -7.42 -5.59 14.58
CA LEU A 270 -8.71 -6.24 14.77
C LEU A 270 -9.56 -6.25 13.48
N ALA A 271 -9.53 -5.17 12.71
CA ALA A 271 -10.20 -5.06 11.42
C ALA A 271 -9.63 -6.03 10.36
N SER A 272 -8.38 -6.48 10.52
CA SER A 272 -7.77 -7.48 9.63
C SER A 272 -8.24 -8.91 9.91
N LEU A 273 -8.70 -9.24 11.12
CA LEU A 273 -9.05 -10.61 11.53
C LEU A 273 -10.11 -11.28 10.63
N PRO A 274 -11.21 -10.61 10.20
CA PRO A 274 -12.16 -11.21 9.28
C PRO A 274 -11.51 -11.67 7.98
N SER A 275 -10.51 -10.94 7.46
CA SER A 275 -9.82 -11.30 6.23
C SER A 275 -9.04 -12.61 6.37
N PHE A 276 -8.40 -12.84 7.51
CA PHE A 276 -7.64 -14.05 7.80
C PHE A 276 -8.55 -15.27 7.97
N ILE A 277 -9.71 -15.07 8.61
CA ILE A 277 -10.75 -16.09 8.74
C ILE A 277 -11.26 -16.49 7.34
N ILE A 278 -11.63 -15.51 6.51
CA ILE A 278 -12.13 -15.74 5.15
C ILE A 278 -11.09 -16.48 4.32
N PHE A 279 -9.82 -16.07 4.38
CA PHE A 279 -8.72 -16.73 3.69
C PHE A 279 -8.64 -18.22 4.08
N GLY A 280 -8.62 -18.51 5.38
CA GLY A 280 -8.52 -19.88 5.86
C GLY A 280 -9.70 -20.76 5.42
N ILE A 281 -10.93 -20.24 5.54
CA ILE A 281 -12.13 -20.96 5.08
C ILE A 281 -12.07 -21.24 3.57
N ALA A 282 -11.66 -20.24 2.78
CA ALA A 282 -11.60 -20.34 1.33
C ALA A 282 -10.56 -21.36 0.84
N ILE A 283 -9.36 -21.35 1.42
CA ILE A 283 -8.27 -22.27 1.05
C ILE A 283 -8.60 -23.70 1.45
N GLU A 284 -9.07 -23.95 2.68
CA GLU A 284 -9.44 -25.30 3.11
C GLU A 284 -10.60 -25.85 2.26
N GLY A 285 -11.61 -25.02 1.96
CA GLY A 285 -12.70 -25.38 1.07
C GLY A 285 -12.23 -25.69 -0.36
N LEU A 286 -11.20 -25.01 -0.85
CA LEU A 286 -10.59 -25.30 -2.16
C LEU A 286 -9.82 -26.61 -2.15
N MET A 287 -8.96 -26.84 -1.15
CA MET A 287 -8.16 -28.07 -1.01
C MET A 287 -9.05 -29.31 -0.88
N TYR A 288 -10.12 -29.23 -0.09
CA TYR A 288 -11.07 -30.32 0.04
C TYR A 288 -11.71 -30.71 -1.31
N ARG A 289 -12.10 -29.72 -2.12
CA ARG A 289 -12.66 -29.96 -3.45
C ARG A 289 -11.64 -30.54 -4.42
N LEU A 290 -10.38 -30.08 -4.37
CA LEU A 290 -9.32 -30.65 -5.20
C LEU A 290 -9.08 -32.14 -4.88
N LYS A 291 -9.08 -32.48 -3.59
CA LYS A 291 -8.90 -33.86 -3.13
C LYS A 291 -10.06 -34.78 -3.55
N GLN A 292 -11.29 -34.27 -3.57
CA GLN A 292 -12.44 -35.02 -4.09
C GLN A 292 -12.31 -35.31 -5.59
N ILE A 293 -11.89 -34.32 -6.38
CA ILE A 293 -11.69 -34.50 -7.83
C ILE A 293 -10.63 -35.58 -8.09
N GLU A 294 -9.51 -35.53 -7.37
CA GLU A 294 -8.45 -36.52 -7.49
C GLU A 294 -8.90 -37.93 -7.10
N SER A 295 -9.75 -38.08 -6.07
CA SER A 295 -10.29 -39.38 -5.70
C SER A 295 -11.27 -39.95 -6.72
N ASP A 296 -12.09 -39.09 -7.33
CA ASP A 296 -13.09 -39.50 -8.31
C ASP A 296 -12.40 -39.96 -9.61
N ASP A 297 -11.38 -39.23 -10.09
CA ASP A 297 -10.57 -39.61 -11.27
C ASP A 297 -9.86 -40.97 -11.08
N ILE A 298 -9.35 -41.26 -9.88
CA ILE A 298 -8.71 -42.56 -9.57
C ILE A 298 -9.72 -43.71 -9.55
N SER A 299 -10.96 -43.44 -9.15
CA SER A 299 -12.02 -44.46 -9.12
C SER A 299 -12.49 -44.85 -10.51
N ASP A 300 -12.56 -43.90 -11.44
CA ASP A 300 -12.99 -44.15 -12.84
C ASP A 300 -11.93 -44.91 -13.66
N ILE A 301 -10.64 -44.76 -13.36
CA ILE A 301 -9.55 -45.51 -14.02
C ILE A 301 -9.56 -47.02 -13.66
N ASN A 302 -10.18 -47.39 -12.54
CA ASN A 302 -10.21 -48.78 -12.05
C ASN A 302 -11.53 -49.53 -12.37
N SER A 303 -12.38 -48.95 -13.24
CA SER A 303 -13.65 -49.52 -13.73
C SER A 303 -13.64 -49.75 -15.23
#